data_AF-A0A9W9ZUD8-F1
#
_entry.id   AF-A0A9W9ZUD8-F1
#
_cell.length_a   1.000
_cell.length_b   1.000
_cell.length_c   1.000
_cell.angle_alpha   90.00
_cell.angle_beta   90.00
_cell.angle_gamma   90.00
#
_symmetry.space_group_name_H-M   'P 1'
#
loop_
_entity.id
_entity.type
_entity.pdbx_description
1 polymer ?
#
loop_
_entity_poly.entity_id
_entity_poly.type
_entity_poly.pdbx_seq_one_letter_code
_entity_poly.pdbx_strand_id
1 'polypeptide(L)'
;MAALRSPSLLSKDGYPQPSLLPGEIVVAKAINVLRFQTMADRKSGISGVLYATNFRMSFLTRNPSAETQLNSVFQSNPDLTEAGEMYSDMQREMHIPQTCITEILYYSSSTADGSKVKKVLPGSRMSSKVHSLEVRCKDFRVVRFGLKFTPKKDHVKMVNAIAHYKAPTSIVLLFAFPYSMAQNSAENGKARLNTIPTFRTLPDWLNELSRLQVDDTWRVATVNSKFQTCPSLSEMFVVLASLSDSDINRMSLHYIDSRLPAWCWSHPKTGVPMLYSGAGSNNYYMIMIIHDPLLSLGQKAYFLRRRKTSFFRALSLIPCNTEHKEVKVINLMKTCPSTKELQQSFLKLKDLCVLETSKDFLGIDPHWLSSVETSRWLNYVRLSLVAAMDVVQSICCDRSPVIIKENGGRDFVLVVGSLAQLILDSFYRTIRGFQTLIQKMWVLGGHQFPFAL
;
A
#
# COMPACT_ATOMS: atom_id res chain seq x y z
N MET A 1 -2.18 26.34 -7.35
CA MET A 1 -2.22 25.48 -8.56
C MET A 1 -3.53 25.72 -9.34
N ALA A 2 -3.78 26.94 -9.82
CA ALA A 2 -5.05 27.33 -10.44
C ALA A 2 -5.03 27.34 -11.99
N ALA A 3 -4.06 26.68 -12.62
CA ALA A 3 -3.85 26.73 -14.07
C ALA A 3 -3.88 25.34 -14.73
N LEU A 4 -4.99 24.62 -14.57
CA LEU A 4 -5.35 23.44 -15.39
C LEU A 4 -6.85 23.49 -15.74
N ARG A 5 -7.35 24.66 -16.17
CA ARG A 5 -8.64 24.74 -16.86
C ARG A 5 -8.41 24.45 -18.34
N SER A 6 -8.38 23.17 -18.72
CA SER A 6 -8.61 22.81 -20.13
C SER A 6 -10.11 22.89 -20.40
N PRO A 7 -10.59 23.61 -21.43
CA PRO A 7 -12.00 23.59 -21.80
C PRO A 7 -12.39 22.13 -22.07
N SER A 8 -13.56 21.71 -21.58
CA SER A 8 -14.06 20.36 -21.80
C SER A 8 -14.06 20.06 -23.30
N LEU A 9 -13.19 19.15 -23.73
CA LEU A 9 -13.06 18.76 -25.13
C LEU A 9 -14.35 18.06 -25.53
N LEU A 10 -15.25 18.78 -26.19
CA LEU A 10 -16.46 18.18 -26.74
C LEU A 10 -16.07 17.32 -27.95
N SER A 11 -16.50 16.07 -27.94
CA SER A 11 -16.40 15.19 -29.11
C SER A 11 -17.27 15.70 -30.26
N LYS A 12 -16.98 15.24 -31.49
CA LYS A 12 -17.81 15.48 -32.68
C LYS A 12 -19.31 15.14 -32.47
N ASP A 13 -19.61 14.25 -31.53
CA ASP A 13 -20.96 13.82 -31.17
C ASP A 13 -21.64 14.68 -30.08
N GLY A 14 -21.04 15.81 -29.67
CA GLY A 14 -21.59 16.71 -28.64
C GLY A 14 -21.57 16.14 -27.22
N TYR A 15 -20.66 15.19 -26.94
CA TYR A 15 -20.46 14.61 -25.61
C TYR A 15 -19.08 14.99 -25.05
N PRO A 16 -18.94 15.21 -23.73
CA PRO A 16 -17.65 15.52 -23.10
C PRO A 16 -16.66 14.37 -23.27
N GLN A 17 -15.39 14.68 -23.48
CA GLN A 17 -14.29 13.72 -23.52
C GLN A 17 -13.38 13.84 -22.30
N PRO A 18 -12.85 12.72 -21.78
CA PRO A 18 -11.88 12.75 -20.69
C PRO A 18 -10.54 13.28 -21.20
N SER A 19 -9.84 14.04 -20.35
CA SER A 19 -8.42 14.34 -20.56
C SER A 19 -7.62 13.04 -20.46
N LEU A 20 -6.83 12.70 -21.47
CA LEU A 20 -6.06 11.45 -21.49
C LEU A 20 -4.62 11.70 -21.06
N LEU A 21 -4.09 10.85 -20.18
CA LEU A 21 -2.66 10.83 -19.86
C LEU A 21 -1.85 10.27 -21.05
N PRO A 22 -0.54 10.57 -21.14
CA PRO A 22 0.34 9.91 -22.11
C PRO A 22 0.23 8.38 -22.03
N GLY A 23 -0.03 7.73 -23.16
CA GLY A 23 -0.24 6.28 -23.24
C GLY A 23 -1.63 5.79 -22.79
N GLU A 24 -2.53 6.69 -22.35
CA GLU A 24 -3.91 6.37 -22.02
C GLU A 24 -4.78 6.33 -23.28
N ILE A 25 -5.54 5.25 -23.45
CA ILE A 25 -6.41 5.04 -24.61
C ILE A 25 -7.83 4.71 -24.18
N VAL A 26 -8.82 5.24 -24.92
CA VAL A 26 -10.23 4.92 -24.70
C VAL A 26 -10.56 3.56 -25.30
N VAL A 27 -11.04 2.64 -24.46
CA VAL A 27 -11.38 1.26 -24.83
C VAL A 27 -12.88 1.12 -25.06
N ALA A 28 -13.69 1.72 -24.18
CA ALA A 28 -15.14 1.71 -24.29
C ALA A 28 -15.75 3.07 -23.93
N LYS A 29 -16.86 3.41 -24.61
CA LYS A 29 -17.69 4.59 -24.39
C LYS A 29 -19.14 4.12 -24.32
N ALA A 30 -19.87 4.55 -23.30
CA ALA A 30 -21.29 4.31 -23.13
C ALA A 30 -21.99 5.64 -22.86
N ILE A 31 -22.90 6.03 -23.74
CA ILE A 31 -23.66 7.28 -23.65
C ILE A 31 -25.00 7.07 -22.92
N ASN A 32 -25.58 8.17 -22.44
CA ASN A 32 -26.87 8.20 -21.75
C ASN A 32 -26.91 7.24 -20.54
N VAL A 33 -25.80 7.20 -19.80
CA VAL A 33 -25.65 6.41 -18.57
C VAL A 33 -26.15 7.25 -17.41
N LEU A 34 -26.96 6.65 -16.53
CA LEU A 34 -27.42 7.30 -15.31
C LEU A 34 -26.52 6.90 -14.14
N ARG A 35 -25.89 7.85 -13.45
CA ARG A 35 -25.21 7.60 -12.18
C ARG A 35 -26.17 7.85 -11.02
N PHE A 36 -26.37 6.86 -10.16
CA PHE A 36 -27.22 7.02 -8.97
C PHE A 36 -26.41 7.57 -7.80
N GLN A 37 -27.03 8.43 -6.99
CA GLN A 37 -26.44 8.93 -5.76
C GLN A 37 -26.45 7.84 -4.69
N THR A 38 -25.37 7.73 -3.92
CA THR A 38 -25.29 6.87 -2.74
C THR A 38 -26.31 7.35 -1.70
N MET A 39 -26.98 6.44 -0.99
CA MET A 39 -28.03 6.74 0.01
C MET A 39 -29.36 7.27 -0.55
N ALA A 40 -29.49 7.52 -1.86
CA ALA A 40 -30.77 7.83 -2.46
C ALA A 40 -31.52 6.54 -2.83
N ASP A 41 -32.83 6.49 -2.56
CA ASP A 41 -33.72 5.54 -3.24
C ASP A 41 -33.49 5.72 -4.74
N ARG A 42 -33.13 4.65 -5.45
CA ARG A 42 -32.63 4.58 -6.85
C ARG A 42 -33.61 5.13 -7.93
N LYS A 43 -34.27 6.25 -7.64
CA LYS A 43 -35.39 6.90 -8.32
C LYS A 43 -34.91 8.08 -9.15
N SER A 44 -33.83 8.77 -8.74
CA SER A 44 -33.18 9.84 -9.51
C SER A 44 -31.69 9.55 -9.71
N GLY A 45 -31.16 9.93 -10.86
CA GLY A 45 -29.75 9.74 -11.22
C GLY A 45 -29.30 10.79 -12.22
N ILE A 46 -28.00 11.10 -12.19
CA ILE A 46 -27.39 12.12 -13.05
C ILE A 46 -27.04 11.46 -14.39
N SER A 47 -27.50 12.04 -15.50
CA SER A 47 -27.21 11.54 -16.85
C SER A 47 -25.84 12.01 -17.35
N GLY A 48 -25.09 11.11 -17.97
CA GLY A 48 -23.76 11.39 -18.48
C GLY A 48 -23.23 10.31 -19.42
N VAL A 49 -21.91 10.34 -19.61
CA VAL A 49 -21.15 9.42 -20.45
C VAL A 49 -20.14 8.69 -19.61
N LEU A 50 -20.15 7.37 -19.70
CA LEU A 50 -19.17 6.50 -19.07
C LEU A 50 -18.09 6.12 -20.07
N TYR A 51 -16.84 6.31 -19.70
CA TYR A 51 -15.66 5.91 -20.44
C TYR A 51 -14.90 4.86 -19.64
N ALA A 52 -14.37 3.86 -20.32
CA ALA A 52 -13.34 2.98 -19.79
C ALA A 52 -12.09 3.11 -20.66
N THR A 53 -10.98 3.46 -20.01
CA THR A 53 -9.64 3.47 -20.61
C THR A 53 -8.84 2.27 -20.10
N ASN A 54 -7.65 2.08 -20.66
CA ASN A 54 -6.67 1.13 -20.15
C ASN A 54 -6.12 1.50 -18.75
N PHE A 55 -6.45 2.67 -18.21
CA PHE A 55 -6.02 3.15 -16.90
C PHE A 55 -7.18 3.31 -15.90
N ARG A 56 -8.28 3.92 -16.32
CA ARG A 56 -9.39 4.35 -15.44
C ARG A 56 -10.76 4.26 -16.09
N MET A 57 -11.77 4.15 -15.24
CA MET A 57 -13.16 4.43 -15.56
C MET A 57 -13.45 5.91 -15.27
N SER A 58 -14.11 6.60 -16.20
CA SER A 58 -14.44 8.02 -16.09
C SER A 58 -15.90 8.28 -16.41
N PHE A 59 -16.65 8.95 -15.54
CA PHE A 59 -18.03 9.39 -15.80
C PHE A 59 -18.09 10.91 -15.91
N LEU A 60 -18.62 11.42 -17.02
CA LEU A 60 -18.67 12.85 -17.35
C LEU A 60 -20.10 13.30 -17.66
N THR A 61 -20.52 14.46 -17.18
CA THR A 61 -21.88 15.01 -17.37
C THR A 61 -21.93 16.05 -18.49
N ARG A 62 -23.09 16.25 -19.12
CA ARG A 62 -23.25 17.15 -20.29
C ARG A 62 -23.39 18.64 -19.93
N ASN A 63 -23.95 18.97 -18.78
CA ASN A 63 -24.19 20.36 -18.36
C ASN A 63 -23.59 20.60 -16.96
N PRO A 64 -22.67 21.56 -16.79
CA PRO A 64 -22.20 22.02 -15.48
C PRO A 64 -23.24 22.89 -14.73
N SER A 65 -24.42 23.15 -15.33
CA SER A 65 -25.38 24.19 -14.93
C SER A 65 -26.72 23.65 -14.39
N ALA A 66 -26.67 22.75 -13.41
CA ALA A 66 -27.81 22.55 -12.51
C ALA A 66 -27.27 22.42 -11.09
N GLU A 67 -27.51 23.44 -10.28
CA GLU A 67 -27.37 23.40 -8.84
C GLU A 67 -28.05 22.13 -8.32
N THR A 68 -27.25 21.12 -7.98
CA THR A 68 -27.72 20.10 -7.07
C THR A 68 -27.51 20.72 -5.70
N GLN A 69 -28.53 21.40 -5.18
CA GLN A 69 -28.52 21.84 -3.79
C GLN A 69 -28.33 20.59 -2.94
N LEU A 70 -27.09 20.36 -2.51
CA LEU A 70 -26.79 19.46 -1.42
C LEU A 70 -27.42 20.11 -0.19
N ASN A 71 -28.61 19.63 0.17
CA ASN A 71 -29.16 19.80 1.52
C ASN A 71 -28.25 19.04 2.49
N SER A 72 -27.06 19.58 2.76
CA SER A 72 -26.17 19.10 3.81
C SER A 72 -26.03 20.23 4.82
N VAL A 73 -26.31 19.90 6.07
CA VAL A 73 -26.33 20.74 7.28
C VAL A 73 -24.97 21.42 7.59
N PHE A 74 -23.98 21.33 6.70
CA PHE A 74 -22.60 21.76 6.92
C PHE A 74 -22.22 23.13 6.30
N GLN A 75 -23.16 23.87 5.71
CA GLN A 75 -22.86 25.15 5.02
C GLN A 75 -23.01 26.39 5.90
N SER A 76 -22.20 26.49 6.96
CA SER A 76 -22.07 27.74 7.74
C SER A 76 -20.62 28.24 7.85
N ASN A 77 -19.71 27.74 7.00
CA ASN A 77 -18.30 28.17 7.01
C ASN A 77 -17.81 28.60 5.61
N PRO A 78 -17.36 29.86 5.42
CA PRO A 78 -16.90 30.37 4.13
C PRO A 78 -15.75 29.57 3.51
N ASP A 79 -14.79 29.08 4.31
CA ASP A 79 -13.64 28.27 3.85
C ASP A 79 -14.04 26.89 3.29
N LEU A 80 -15.23 26.39 3.63
CA LEU A 80 -15.78 25.15 3.09
C LEU A 80 -16.52 25.37 1.76
N THR A 81 -16.64 26.60 1.28
CA THR A 81 -17.41 26.92 0.08
C THR A 81 -16.55 26.68 -1.17
N GLU A 82 -15.27 27.06 -1.16
CA GLU A 82 -14.29 26.65 -2.18
C GLU A 82 -14.08 25.12 -2.18
N ALA A 83 -14.01 24.50 -1.00
CA ALA A 83 -13.99 23.04 -0.89
C ALA A 83 -15.29 22.46 -1.46
N GLY A 84 -16.45 23.06 -1.17
CA GLY A 84 -17.77 22.68 -1.66
C GLY A 84 -17.90 22.75 -3.19
N GLU A 85 -17.32 23.76 -3.82
CA GLU A 85 -17.22 23.86 -5.29
C GLU A 85 -16.31 22.76 -5.85
N MET A 86 -15.13 22.51 -5.24
CA MET A 86 -14.24 21.39 -5.59
C MET A 86 -14.92 20.01 -5.40
N TYR A 87 -15.71 19.85 -4.34
CA TYR A 87 -16.51 18.66 -4.06
C TYR A 87 -17.65 18.50 -5.07
N SER A 88 -18.28 19.60 -5.49
CA SER A 88 -19.31 19.60 -6.53
C SER A 88 -18.73 19.18 -7.88
N ASP A 89 -17.51 19.61 -8.22
CA ASP A 89 -16.80 19.23 -9.44
C ASP A 89 -16.28 17.79 -9.40
N MET A 90 -15.79 17.30 -8.25
CA MET A 90 -15.50 15.88 -8.02
C MET A 90 -16.75 14.99 -8.05
N GLN A 91 -17.93 15.53 -7.78
CA GLN A 91 -19.20 14.81 -7.95
C GLN A 91 -19.71 14.85 -9.40
N ARG A 92 -19.25 15.81 -10.22
CA ARG A 92 -19.62 15.97 -11.63
C ARG A 92 -18.77 15.09 -12.55
N GLU A 93 -17.47 15.06 -12.32
CA GLU A 93 -16.54 14.18 -13.02
C GLU A 93 -15.97 13.13 -12.06
N MET A 94 -16.20 11.86 -12.37
CA MET A 94 -15.76 10.78 -11.50
C MET A 94 -14.74 9.92 -12.21
N HIS A 95 -13.53 9.87 -11.67
CA HIS A 95 -12.44 9.02 -12.15
C HIS A 95 -12.11 7.94 -11.12
N ILE A 96 -12.06 6.70 -11.58
CA ILE A 96 -11.71 5.52 -10.78
C ILE A 96 -10.64 4.75 -11.55
N PRO A 97 -9.39 4.67 -11.05
CA PRO A 97 -8.38 3.78 -11.62
C PRO A 97 -8.92 2.34 -11.69
N GLN A 98 -8.70 1.65 -12.81
CA GLN A 98 -9.22 0.30 -13.03
C GLN A 98 -8.75 -0.64 -11.90
N THR A 99 -7.49 -0.53 -11.48
CA THR A 99 -6.88 -1.32 -10.40
C THR A 99 -7.41 -1.02 -9.00
N CYS A 100 -8.16 0.09 -8.82
CA CYS A 100 -8.88 0.41 -7.59
C CYS A 100 -10.20 -0.38 -7.49
N ILE A 101 -10.75 -0.84 -8.61
CA ILE A 101 -12.00 -1.60 -8.61
C ILE A 101 -11.74 -2.96 -7.95
N THR A 102 -12.57 -3.32 -6.97
CA THR A 102 -12.52 -4.58 -6.23
C THR A 102 -13.58 -5.56 -6.73
N GLU A 103 -14.79 -5.09 -7.02
CA GLU A 103 -15.89 -5.92 -7.50
C GLU A 103 -16.71 -5.19 -8.54
N ILE A 104 -17.28 -5.96 -9.48
CA ILE A 104 -18.21 -5.48 -10.49
C ILE A 104 -19.44 -6.39 -10.39
N LEU A 105 -20.57 -5.79 -10.02
CA LEU A 105 -21.86 -6.46 -9.92
C LEU A 105 -22.79 -5.92 -11.00
N TYR A 106 -23.62 -6.75 -11.59
CA TYR A 106 -24.61 -6.31 -12.55
C TYR A 106 -25.98 -6.95 -12.30
N TYR A 107 -27.01 -6.24 -12.76
CA TYR A 107 -28.41 -6.59 -12.56
C TYR A 107 -29.10 -6.75 -13.92
N SER A 108 -29.85 -7.85 -14.09
CA SER A 108 -30.58 -8.17 -15.33
C SER A 108 -32.01 -7.63 -15.37
N SER A 109 -32.51 -7.00 -14.31
CA SER A 109 -33.76 -6.23 -14.32
C SER A 109 -33.52 -4.78 -13.87
N SER A 110 -34.51 -3.91 -14.12
CA SER A 110 -34.45 -2.49 -13.79
C SER A 110 -34.68 -2.16 -12.30
N THR A 111 -35.08 -3.13 -11.48
CA THR A 111 -35.39 -2.93 -10.05
C THR A 111 -34.46 -3.79 -9.19
N ALA A 112 -33.90 -3.18 -8.14
CA ALA A 112 -32.97 -3.83 -7.22
C ALA A 112 -33.66 -4.90 -6.36
N ASP A 113 -34.93 -4.70 -6.04
CA ASP A 113 -35.73 -5.64 -5.25
C ASP A 113 -36.12 -6.85 -6.10
N GLY A 114 -35.62 -8.03 -5.71
CA GLY A 114 -35.98 -9.33 -6.27
C GLY A 114 -35.18 -9.78 -7.51
N SER A 115 -34.18 -9.03 -7.96
CA SER A 115 -33.37 -9.42 -9.13
C SER A 115 -32.11 -10.22 -8.79
N LYS A 116 -31.81 -11.24 -9.60
CA LYS A 116 -30.58 -12.05 -9.44
C LYS A 116 -29.35 -11.18 -9.67
N VAL A 117 -28.65 -10.81 -8.60
CA VAL A 117 -27.35 -10.13 -8.65
C VAL A 117 -26.33 -11.10 -9.21
N LYS A 118 -25.59 -10.67 -10.23
CA LYS A 118 -24.52 -11.48 -10.81
C LYS A 118 -23.20 -10.74 -10.68
N LYS A 119 -22.19 -11.44 -10.17
CA LYS A 119 -20.81 -10.95 -10.06
C LYS A 119 -20.07 -11.24 -11.35
N VAL A 120 -19.34 -10.26 -11.87
CA VAL A 120 -18.46 -10.48 -13.01
C VAL A 120 -17.22 -11.23 -12.52
N LEU A 121 -17.00 -12.42 -13.07
CA LEU A 121 -15.85 -13.25 -12.74
C LEU A 121 -14.67 -12.87 -13.66
N PRO A 122 -13.42 -13.01 -13.18
CA PRO A 122 -12.24 -12.82 -14.03
C PRO A 122 -12.30 -13.74 -15.26
N GLY A 123 -12.02 -13.20 -16.45
CA GLY A 123 -12.00 -13.96 -17.70
C GLY A 123 -13.36 -14.35 -18.28
N SER A 124 -14.49 -14.05 -17.62
CA SER A 124 -15.81 -14.37 -18.18
C SER A 124 -16.21 -13.38 -19.28
N ARG A 125 -16.55 -13.88 -20.47
CA ARG A 125 -17.18 -13.07 -21.52
C ARG A 125 -18.68 -12.99 -21.24
N MET A 126 -19.13 -11.79 -20.93
CA MET A 126 -20.52 -11.50 -20.64
C MET A 126 -21.41 -11.64 -21.90
N SER A 127 -22.53 -12.38 -21.79
CA SER A 127 -23.54 -12.53 -22.85
C SER A 127 -24.96 -12.11 -22.43
N SER A 128 -25.20 -11.81 -21.15
CA SER A 128 -26.53 -11.51 -20.62
C SER A 128 -26.89 -10.02 -20.65
N LYS A 129 -28.20 -9.71 -20.66
CA LYS A 129 -28.73 -8.33 -20.54
C LYS A 129 -28.25 -7.67 -19.23
N VAL A 130 -27.68 -6.47 -19.36
CA VAL A 130 -27.21 -5.62 -18.25
C VAL A 130 -28.07 -4.37 -18.20
N HIS A 131 -28.82 -4.18 -17.12
CA HIS A 131 -29.63 -2.99 -16.91
C HIS A 131 -29.02 -2.01 -15.90
N SER A 132 -28.28 -2.54 -14.92
CA SER A 132 -27.57 -1.76 -13.92
C SER A 132 -26.21 -2.38 -13.63
N LEU A 133 -25.24 -1.53 -13.31
CA LEU A 133 -23.85 -1.86 -13.00
C LEU A 133 -23.49 -1.23 -11.65
N GLU A 134 -22.92 -2.01 -10.74
CA GLU A 134 -22.37 -1.54 -9.48
C GLU A 134 -20.87 -1.86 -9.42
N VAL A 135 -20.08 -0.84 -9.09
CA VAL A 135 -18.62 -0.88 -9.02
C VAL A 135 -18.22 -0.60 -7.58
N ARG A 136 -17.59 -1.57 -6.92
CA ARG A 136 -17.09 -1.45 -5.55
C ARG A 136 -15.57 -1.31 -5.57
N CYS A 137 -15.03 -0.34 -4.86
CA CYS A 137 -13.62 0.04 -4.93
C CYS A 137 -12.84 -0.30 -3.63
N LYS A 138 -11.51 -0.25 -3.71
CA LYS A 138 -10.60 -0.44 -2.57
C LYS A 138 -10.62 0.74 -1.59
N ASP A 139 -11.00 1.92 -2.06
CA ASP A 139 -11.07 3.18 -1.32
C ASP A 139 -12.47 3.48 -0.76
N PHE A 140 -13.24 2.43 -0.46
CA PHE A 140 -14.61 2.49 0.08
C PHE A 140 -15.68 3.11 -0.83
N ARG A 141 -15.34 3.53 -2.05
CA ARG A 141 -16.34 4.03 -3.00
C ARG A 141 -17.19 2.88 -3.58
N VAL A 142 -18.51 3.07 -3.54
CA VAL A 142 -19.48 2.24 -4.29
C VAL A 142 -20.23 3.13 -5.25
N VAL A 143 -20.19 2.78 -6.52
CA VAL A 143 -20.80 3.58 -7.59
C VAL A 143 -21.76 2.74 -8.40
N ARG A 144 -22.93 3.28 -8.69
CA ARG A 144 -24.00 2.60 -9.40
C ARG A 144 -24.37 3.34 -10.67
N PHE A 145 -24.51 2.58 -11.74
CA PHE A 145 -24.87 3.07 -13.06
C PHE A 145 -26.09 2.34 -13.62
N GLY A 146 -27.09 3.08 -14.07
CA GLY A 146 -28.20 2.59 -14.87
C GLY A 146 -27.88 2.68 -16.35
N LEU A 147 -28.03 1.57 -17.07
CA LEU A 147 -27.79 1.47 -18.51
C LEU A 147 -29.09 1.39 -19.34
N LYS A 148 -30.25 1.66 -18.71
CA LYS A 148 -31.58 1.57 -19.35
C LYS A 148 -31.67 2.37 -20.65
N PHE A 149 -31.03 3.54 -20.72
CA PHE A 149 -31.06 4.46 -21.85
C PHE A 149 -29.80 4.37 -22.74
N THR A 150 -28.86 3.50 -22.39
CA THR A 150 -27.63 3.25 -23.15
C THR A 150 -27.89 2.25 -24.27
N PRO A 151 -27.29 2.41 -25.46
CA PRO A 151 -27.39 1.42 -26.53
C PRO A 151 -26.92 0.02 -26.06
N LYS A 152 -27.70 -1.03 -26.38
CA LYS A 152 -27.42 -2.41 -25.93
C LYS A 152 -26.03 -2.92 -26.32
N LYS A 153 -25.49 -2.48 -27.47
CA LYS A 153 -24.13 -2.82 -27.93
C LYS A 153 -23.03 -2.36 -26.97
N ASP A 154 -23.26 -1.26 -26.25
CA ASP A 154 -22.26 -0.65 -25.37
C ASP A 154 -22.30 -1.25 -23.96
N HIS A 155 -23.40 -1.91 -23.58
CA HIS A 155 -23.56 -2.55 -22.27
C HIS A 155 -22.47 -3.59 -22.01
N VAL A 156 -22.41 -4.60 -22.89
CA VAL A 156 -21.48 -5.72 -22.77
C VAL A 156 -20.05 -5.25 -22.98
N LYS A 157 -19.83 -4.34 -23.95
CA LYS A 157 -18.50 -3.78 -24.23
C LYS A 157 -17.93 -3.05 -23.02
N MET A 158 -18.73 -2.24 -22.34
CA MET A 158 -18.31 -1.49 -21.15
C MET A 158 -17.95 -2.43 -20.00
N VAL A 159 -18.82 -3.37 -19.67
CA VAL A 159 -18.59 -4.33 -18.56
C VAL A 159 -17.34 -5.17 -18.82
N ASN A 160 -17.18 -5.70 -20.05
CA ASN A 160 -16.00 -6.49 -20.42
C ASN A 160 -14.71 -5.65 -20.39
N ALA A 161 -14.76 -4.38 -20.82
CA ALA A 161 -13.61 -3.50 -20.77
C ALA A 161 -13.15 -3.25 -19.32
N ILE A 162 -14.07 -2.88 -18.42
CA ILE A 162 -13.75 -2.66 -17.01
C ILE A 162 -13.23 -3.95 -16.37
N ALA A 163 -13.87 -5.10 -16.65
CA ALA A 163 -13.45 -6.38 -16.12
C ALA A 163 -12.04 -6.79 -16.58
N HIS A 164 -11.68 -6.50 -17.84
CA HIS A 164 -10.36 -6.81 -18.39
C HIS A 164 -9.24 -5.97 -17.77
N TYR A 165 -9.43 -4.66 -17.64
CA TYR A 165 -8.36 -3.75 -17.17
C TYR A 165 -8.26 -3.64 -15.65
N LYS A 166 -9.29 -4.06 -14.90
CA LYS A 166 -9.29 -4.05 -13.43
C LYS A 166 -8.21 -4.95 -12.83
N ALA A 167 -8.03 -6.14 -13.39
CA ALA A 167 -7.10 -7.15 -12.91
C ALA A 167 -6.28 -7.69 -14.10
N PRO A 168 -5.22 -6.96 -14.51
CA PRO A 168 -4.36 -7.41 -15.61
C PRO A 168 -3.64 -8.70 -15.21
N THR A 169 -3.57 -9.67 -16.14
CA THR A 169 -2.98 -11.01 -15.89
C THR A 169 -1.46 -11.00 -15.74
N SER A 170 -0.80 -9.88 -16.10
CA SER A 170 0.66 -9.74 -16.05
C SER A 170 1.04 -8.31 -15.71
N ILE A 171 2.20 -8.15 -15.05
CA ILE A 171 2.68 -6.87 -14.55
C ILE A 171 2.93 -5.88 -15.69
N VAL A 172 3.39 -6.36 -16.83
CA VAL A 172 3.67 -5.55 -18.02
C VAL A 172 2.41 -4.93 -18.63
N LEU A 173 1.23 -5.43 -18.26
CA LEU A 173 -0.07 -4.89 -18.70
C LEU A 173 -0.59 -3.77 -17.79
N LEU A 174 0.10 -3.48 -16.69
CA LEU A 174 -0.22 -2.31 -15.87
C LEU A 174 0.03 -1.02 -16.65
N PHE A 175 -0.86 -0.05 -16.47
CA PHE A 175 -0.77 1.27 -17.11
C PHE A 175 0.56 2.00 -16.88
N ALA A 176 1.28 1.67 -15.80
CA ALA A 176 2.59 2.24 -15.50
C ALA A 176 3.59 2.09 -16.66
N PHE A 177 3.55 0.97 -17.40
CA PHE A 177 4.46 0.73 -18.53
C PHE A 177 4.12 1.60 -19.76
N PRO A 178 2.88 1.60 -20.31
CA PRO A 178 2.48 2.52 -21.36
C PRO A 178 2.74 3.99 -21.01
N TYR A 179 2.44 4.39 -19.76
CA TYR A 179 2.67 5.76 -19.30
C TYR A 179 4.15 6.13 -19.33
N SER A 180 5.03 5.27 -18.79
CA SER A 180 6.47 5.50 -18.79
C SER A 180 7.05 5.56 -20.21
N MET A 181 6.62 4.66 -21.11
CA MET A 181 7.09 4.67 -22.50
C MET A 181 6.67 5.96 -23.24
N ALA A 182 5.44 6.40 -23.04
CA ALA A 182 4.92 7.62 -23.66
C ALA A 182 5.61 8.89 -23.11
N GLN A 183 5.88 8.94 -21.81
CA GLN A 183 6.63 10.03 -21.17
C GLN A 183 8.05 10.13 -21.73
N ASN A 184 8.78 9.02 -21.79
CA ASN A 184 10.15 8.98 -22.31
C ASN A 184 10.24 9.36 -23.81
N SER A 185 9.17 9.15 -24.57
CA SER A 185 9.09 9.53 -25.99
C SER A 185 8.76 11.01 -26.18
N ALA A 186 8.06 11.63 -25.23
CA ALA A 186 7.63 13.03 -25.29
C ALA A 186 8.69 14.00 -24.74
N GLU A 187 9.44 13.59 -23.72
CA GLU A 187 10.54 14.36 -23.15
C GLU A 187 11.85 13.87 -23.75
N ASN A 188 12.40 14.57 -24.76
CA ASN A 188 13.73 14.34 -25.36
C ASN A 188 14.86 14.24 -24.31
N GLY A 189 14.99 13.11 -23.61
CA GLY A 189 16.06 12.81 -22.67
C GLY A 189 16.10 13.61 -21.36
N LYS A 190 15.24 14.62 -21.13
CA LYS A 190 15.18 15.33 -19.85
C LYS A 190 14.29 14.57 -18.87
N ALA A 191 14.72 13.36 -18.49
CA ALA A 191 14.14 12.66 -17.35
C ALA A 191 14.10 13.64 -16.18
N ARG A 192 12.89 13.96 -15.67
CA ARG A 192 12.76 14.59 -14.35
C ARG A 192 13.60 13.75 -13.39
N LEU A 193 14.77 14.27 -13.00
CA LEU A 193 15.70 13.55 -12.13
C LEU A 193 14.90 13.16 -10.90
N ASN A 194 14.61 11.87 -10.75
CA ASN A 194 13.85 11.41 -9.60
C ASN A 194 14.74 11.67 -8.38
N THR A 195 14.48 12.74 -7.64
CA THR A 195 15.36 13.25 -6.57
C THR A 195 15.31 12.37 -5.31
N ILE A 196 14.47 11.32 -5.35
CA ILE A 196 14.30 10.34 -4.29
C ILE A 196 15.37 9.25 -4.50
N PRO A 197 16.25 8.99 -3.51
CA PRO A 197 17.25 7.94 -3.61
C PRO A 197 16.56 6.59 -3.75
N THR A 198 17.00 5.78 -4.71
CA THR A 198 16.42 4.46 -4.97
C THR A 198 16.98 3.40 -4.03
N PHE A 199 18.14 3.68 -3.42
CA PHE A 199 18.91 2.78 -2.57
C PHE A 199 19.36 1.50 -3.30
N ARG A 200 19.38 1.55 -4.64
CA ARG A 200 19.93 0.50 -5.51
C ARG A 200 21.40 0.74 -5.84
N THR A 201 21.96 1.85 -5.39
CA THR A 201 23.35 2.23 -5.62
C THR A 201 24.07 2.42 -4.29
N LEU A 202 25.38 2.19 -4.27
CA LEU A 202 26.19 2.41 -3.07
C LEU A 202 26.15 3.88 -2.59
N PRO A 203 26.23 4.91 -3.47
CA PRO A 203 26.13 6.31 -3.04
C PRO A 203 24.84 6.66 -2.30
N ASP A 204 23.70 6.08 -2.70
CA ASP A 204 22.43 6.32 -2.00
C ASP A 204 22.50 5.89 -0.53
N TRP A 205 23.10 4.73 -0.25
CA TRP A 205 23.30 4.24 1.11
C TRP A 205 24.32 5.07 1.89
N LEU A 206 25.45 5.43 1.26
CA LEU A 206 26.48 6.25 1.91
C LEU A 206 25.95 7.64 2.27
N ASN A 207 25.14 8.26 1.41
CA ASN A 207 24.50 9.55 1.68
C ASN A 207 23.55 9.47 2.87
N GLU A 208 22.80 8.38 3.02
CA GLU A 208 21.90 8.18 4.15
C GLU A 208 22.64 7.92 5.46
N LEU A 209 23.73 7.14 5.42
CA LEU A 209 24.63 6.94 6.58
C LEU A 209 25.26 8.27 7.01
N SER A 210 25.73 9.07 6.04
CA SER A 210 26.29 10.40 6.29
C SER A 210 25.26 11.36 6.89
N ARG A 211 24.03 11.39 6.35
CA ARG A 211 22.93 12.20 6.88
C ARG A 211 22.64 11.88 8.35
N LEU A 212 22.71 10.61 8.71
CA LEU A 212 22.47 10.11 10.07
C LEU A 212 23.72 10.11 10.95
N GLN A 213 24.86 10.63 10.47
CA GLN A 213 26.13 10.69 11.20
C GLN A 213 26.55 9.31 11.74
N VAL A 214 26.31 8.26 10.95
CA VAL A 214 26.70 6.89 11.30
C VAL A 214 28.21 6.74 11.12
N ASP A 215 28.87 6.20 12.14
CA ASP A 215 30.30 5.90 12.15
C ASP A 215 30.64 4.63 11.36
N ASP A 216 31.92 4.25 11.38
CA ASP A 216 32.45 3.05 10.71
C ASP A 216 32.07 1.73 11.39
N THR A 217 31.27 1.75 12.46
CA THR A 217 30.68 0.54 13.05
C THR A 217 29.77 -0.18 12.06
N TRP A 218 29.22 0.54 11.07
CA TRP A 218 28.29 0.03 10.09
C TRP A 218 28.86 0.12 8.67
N ARG A 219 28.65 -0.93 7.88
CA ARG A 219 29.05 -0.99 6.47
C ARG A 219 27.89 -1.37 5.56
N VAL A 220 27.93 -0.89 4.32
CA VAL A 220 27.04 -1.37 3.25
C VAL A 220 27.58 -2.72 2.76
N ALA A 221 26.80 -3.78 2.93
CA ALA A 221 27.13 -5.11 2.44
C ALA A 221 26.58 -5.33 1.03
N THR A 222 27.43 -5.88 0.15
CA THR A 222 27.07 -6.29 -1.22
C THR A 222 26.93 -7.80 -1.35
N VAL A 223 26.98 -8.53 -0.24
CA VAL A 223 26.91 -10.00 -0.18
C VAL A 223 25.65 -10.57 -0.84
N ASN A 224 24.55 -9.80 -0.84
CA ASN A 224 23.28 -10.18 -1.44
C ASN A 224 23.15 -9.77 -2.91
N SER A 225 24.26 -9.55 -3.61
CA SER A 225 24.25 -9.36 -5.06
C SER A 225 23.50 -10.52 -5.74
N LYS A 226 22.63 -10.21 -6.72
CA LYS A 226 21.76 -11.20 -7.37
C LYS A 226 20.83 -11.94 -6.41
N PHE A 227 20.57 -11.37 -5.24
CA PHE A 227 19.59 -11.87 -4.26
C PHE A 227 19.90 -13.27 -3.69
N GLN A 228 21.18 -13.65 -3.64
CA GLN A 228 21.61 -15.01 -3.25
C GLN A 228 21.47 -15.30 -1.75
N THR A 229 21.73 -14.32 -0.89
CA THR A 229 21.69 -14.50 0.58
C THR A 229 20.26 -14.42 1.12
N CYS A 230 19.51 -13.42 0.68
CA CYS A 230 18.12 -13.18 1.06
C CYS A 230 17.34 -12.65 -0.15
N PRO A 231 16.51 -13.49 -0.80
CA PRO A 231 15.75 -13.11 -1.97
C PRO A 231 14.76 -11.95 -1.80
N SER A 232 14.38 -11.69 -0.54
CA SER A 232 13.35 -10.70 -0.19
C SER A 232 13.92 -9.36 0.30
N LEU A 233 15.25 -9.23 0.42
CA LEU A 233 15.92 -7.96 0.74
C LEU A 233 16.53 -7.36 -0.52
N SER A 234 16.89 -6.08 -0.44
CA SER A 234 17.72 -5.40 -1.45
C SER A 234 19.06 -6.12 -1.67
N GLU A 235 19.64 -5.95 -2.86
CA GLU A 235 21.00 -6.44 -3.17
C GLU A 235 22.07 -5.84 -2.24
N MET A 236 21.80 -4.65 -1.73
CA MET A 236 22.61 -3.95 -0.74
C MET A 236 21.78 -3.62 0.50
N PHE A 237 22.36 -3.87 1.67
CA PHE A 237 21.82 -3.49 2.97
C PHE A 237 22.97 -3.24 3.96
N VAL A 238 22.66 -2.58 5.07
CA VAL A 238 23.67 -2.17 6.06
C VAL A 238 23.75 -3.18 7.20
N VAL A 239 24.99 -3.51 7.59
CA VAL A 239 25.33 -4.50 8.64
C VAL A 239 26.49 -3.99 9.49
N LEU A 240 26.77 -4.67 10.60
CA LEU A 240 27.95 -4.40 11.40
C LEU A 240 29.23 -4.65 10.59
N ALA A 241 30.16 -3.71 10.64
CA ALA A 241 31.44 -3.78 9.93
C ALA A 241 32.32 -4.95 10.40
N SER A 242 32.18 -5.36 11.67
CA SER A 242 32.89 -6.49 12.26
C SER A 242 32.48 -7.87 11.73
N LEU A 243 31.36 -7.97 11.00
CA LEU A 243 30.89 -9.23 10.42
C LEU A 243 31.40 -9.38 8.98
N SER A 244 32.01 -10.53 8.68
CA SER A 244 32.39 -10.88 7.31
C SER A 244 31.16 -11.28 6.47
N ASP A 245 31.28 -11.21 5.15
CA ASP A 245 30.23 -11.69 4.24
C ASP A 245 29.93 -13.19 4.44
N SER A 246 30.94 -13.97 4.82
CA SER A 246 30.76 -15.39 5.18
C SER A 246 29.94 -15.59 6.46
N ASP A 247 30.10 -14.69 7.44
CA ASP A 247 29.30 -14.72 8.67
C ASP A 247 27.86 -14.30 8.39
N ILE A 248 27.64 -13.33 7.51
CA ILE A 248 26.31 -12.91 7.07
C ILE A 248 25.58 -14.05 6.38
N ASN A 249 26.22 -14.73 5.42
CA ASN A 249 25.65 -15.87 4.72
C ASN A 249 25.30 -17.03 5.65
N ARG A 250 26.14 -17.32 6.66
CA ARG A 250 25.83 -18.35 7.66
C ARG A 250 24.72 -17.90 8.62
N MET A 251 24.73 -16.62 9.01
CA MET A 251 23.77 -16.05 9.94
C MET A 251 22.36 -15.99 9.34
N SER A 252 22.25 -15.63 8.04
CA SER A 252 20.97 -15.49 7.35
C SER A 252 20.12 -16.76 7.46
N LEU A 253 20.74 -17.93 7.34
CA LEU A 253 20.06 -19.23 7.39
C LEU A 253 19.36 -19.49 8.74
N HIS A 254 19.72 -18.78 9.81
CA HIS A 254 19.06 -18.91 11.12
C HIS A 254 17.76 -18.11 11.25
N TYR A 255 17.38 -17.37 10.22
CA TYR A 255 16.19 -16.51 10.20
C TYR A 255 15.22 -17.01 9.14
N ILE A 256 13.92 -16.86 9.42
CA ILE A 256 12.87 -17.17 8.46
C ILE A 256 13.06 -16.30 7.22
N ASP A 257 12.88 -16.88 6.03
CA ASP A 257 13.12 -16.27 4.72
C ASP A 257 14.55 -15.69 4.55
N SER A 258 15.51 -16.19 5.33
CA SER A 258 16.88 -15.68 5.41
C SER A 258 16.99 -14.20 5.85
N ARG A 259 15.96 -13.67 6.51
CA ARG A 259 15.86 -12.25 6.88
C ARG A 259 16.54 -11.97 8.22
N LEU A 260 17.87 -11.97 8.17
CA LEU A 260 18.73 -11.54 9.27
C LEU A 260 18.43 -10.09 9.75
N PRO A 261 18.91 -9.71 10.95
CA PRO A 261 18.83 -8.34 11.42
C PRO A 261 19.61 -7.40 10.51
N ALA A 262 18.87 -6.51 9.84
CA ALA A 262 19.42 -5.47 8.98
C ALA A 262 19.24 -4.11 9.67
N TRP A 263 20.23 -3.25 9.51
CA TRP A 263 20.15 -1.87 9.99
C TRP A 263 19.13 -1.07 9.20
N CYS A 264 18.35 -0.23 9.89
CA CYS A 264 17.45 0.72 9.23
C CYS A 264 17.70 2.17 9.63
N TRP A 265 18.15 2.45 10.85
CA TRP A 265 18.36 3.81 11.35
C TRP A 265 19.26 3.80 12.59
N SER A 266 20.01 4.88 12.82
CA SER A 266 20.71 5.13 14.09
C SER A 266 20.44 6.55 14.56
N HIS A 267 20.43 6.76 15.87
CA HIS A 267 20.21 8.07 16.44
C HIS A 267 21.41 9.00 16.21
N PRO A 268 21.27 10.12 15.46
CA PRO A 268 22.43 10.88 14.99
C PRO A 268 23.36 11.40 16.09
N LYS A 269 22.83 11.67 17.28
CA LYS A 269 23.63 12.17 18.41
C LYS A 269 24.19 11.09 19.33
N THR A 270 23.53 9.93 19.42
CA THR A 270 23.89 8.90 20.40
C THR A 270 24.41 7.63 19.76
N GLY A 271 24.35 7.50 18.43
CA GLY A 271 24.74 6.32 17.66
C GLY A 271 23.85 5.09 17.84
N VAL A 272 22.90 5.11 18.79
CA VAL A 272 22.09 3.94 19.15
C VAL A 272 21.31 3.43 17.93
N PRO A 273 21.53 2.17 17.51
CA PRO A 273 20.98 1.64 16.27
C PRO A 273 19.61 0.98 16.46
N MET A 274 18.83 1.03 15.39
CA MET A 274 17.59 0.29 15.20
C MET A 274 17.76 -0.67 14.02
N LEU A 275 17.38 -1.92 14.25
CA LEU A 275 17.40 -2.99 13.26
C LEU A 275 16.03 -3.66 13.16
N TYR A 276 15.79 -4.32 12.03
CA TYR A 276 14.61 -5.17 11.84
C TYR A 276 15.00 -6.56 11.30
N SER A 277 14.21 -7.58 11.63
CA SER A 277 14.49 -8.98 11.23
C SER A 277 13.23 -9.82 11.11
N GLY A 278 13.35 -10.95 10.41
CA GLY A 278 12.44 -12.08 10.54
C GLY A 278 12.62 -12.81 11.88
N ALA A 279 11.76 -13.77 12.18
CA ALA A 279 11.91 -14.58 13.38
C ALA A 279 13.04 -15.61 13.19
N GLY A 280 13.56 -16.14 14.30
CA GLY A 280 14.51 -17.25 14.22
C GLY A 280 13.84 -18.50 13.67
N SER A 281 14.48 -19.17 12.71
CA SER A 281 13.99 -20.44 12.15
C SER A 281 14.30 -21.60 13.09
N ASN A 282 13.30 -22.42 13.40
CA ASN A 282 13.46 -23.70 14.09
C ASN A 282 13.77 -24.86 13.12
N ASN A 283 13.53 -24.70 11.81
CA ASN A 283 13.80 -25.71 10.78
C ASN A 283 15.29 -25.89 10.47
N TYR A 284 16.14 -25.12 11.14
CA TYR A 284 17.58 -25.11 10.93
C TYR A 284 18.29 -26.38 11.39
N TYR A 285 17.69 -27.16 12.30
CA TYR A 285 18.19 -28.50 12.63
C TYR A 285 18.29 -29.40 11.39
N MET A 286 17.36 -29.25 10.44
CA MET A 286 17.31 -30.05 9.21
C MET A 286 18.32 -29.57 8.16
N ILE A 287 18.52 -28.25 8.03
CA ILE A 287 19.49 -27.66 7.09
C ILE A 287 20.95 -27.93 7.54
N MET A 288 21.24 -27.93 8.85
CA MET A 288 22.57 -28.29 9.36
C MET A 288 22.91 -29.78 9.25
N ILE A 289 21.91 -30.67 9.27
CA ILE A 289 22.14 -32.10 8.98
C ILE A 289 22.73 -32.26 7.59
N ILE A 290 22.31 -31.43 6.64
CA ILE A 290 22.74 -31.48 5.24
C ILE A 290 24.11 -30.82 5.04
N HIS A 291 24.36 -29.67 5.66
CA HIS A 291 25.60 -28.90 5.44
C HIS A 291 26.82 -29.40 6.21
N ASP A 292 26.64 -30.07 7.36
CA ASP A 292 27.77 -30.54 8.17
C ASP A 292 27.39 -31.84 8.93
N PRO A 293 27.37 -32.99 8.23
CA PRO A 293 26.87 -34.26 8.78
C PRO A 293 27.73 -34.80 9.93
N LEU A 294 29.00 -34.42 10.02
CA LEU A 294 30.00 -34.95 10.96
C LEU A 294 29.88 -34.44 12.41
N LEU A 295 29.14 -33.34 12.64
CA LEU A 295 28.98 -32.75 13.98
C LEU A 295 27.84 -33.43 14.76
N SER A 296 28.02 -33.70 16.06
CA SER A 296 26.97 -34.28 16.91
C SER A 296 25.85 -33.27 17.20
N LEU A 297 24.63 -33.74 17.50
CA LEU A 297 23.46 -32.88 17.74
C LEU A 297 23.70 -31.85 18.86
N GLY A 298 24.44 -32.22 19.91
CA GLY A 298 24.81 -31.33 21.02
C GLY A 298 25.84 -30.26 20.63
N GLN A 299 26.85 -30.61 19.80
CA GLN A 299 27.83 -29.65 19.29
C GLN A 299 27.18 -28.65 18.32
N LYS A 300 26.23 -29.10 17.50
CA LYS A 300 25.42 -28.27 16.60
C LYS A 300 24.58 -27.24 17.37
N ALA A 301 23.87 -27.67 18.42
CA ALA A 301 23.09 -26.79 19.29
C ALA A 301 23.96 -25.75 20.03
N TYR A 302 25.16 -26.14 20.48
CA TYR A 302 26.12 -25.24 21.12
C TYR A 302 26.67 -24.17 20.17
N PHE A 303 27.11 -24.55 18.97
CA PHE A 303 27.59 -23.61 17.95
C PHE A 303 26.51 -22.58 17.55
N LEU A 304 25.26 -23.02 17.47
CA LEU A 304 24.12 -22.17 17.13
C LEU A 304 23.80 -21.14 18.21
N ARG A 305 23.76 -21.58 19.48
CA ARG A 305 23.63 -20.67 20.61
C ARG A 305 24.77 -19.65 20.57
N ARG A 306 26.00 -20.09 20.29
CA ARG A 306 27.20 -19.25 20.25
C ARG A 306 27.21 -18.20 19.12
N ARG A 307 26.61 -18.46 17.95
CA ARG A 307 26.57 -17.50 16.82
C ARG A 307 25.42 -16.50 16.88
N LYS A 308 24.23 -16.91 17.35
CA LYS A 308 23.21 -15.93 17.73
C LYS A 308 23.75 -15.06 18.86
N THR A 309 24.34 -15.64 19.90
CA THR A 309 24.94 -14.83 20.96
C THR A 309 26.13 -14.00 20.49
N SER A 310 26.88 -14.39 19.45
CA SER A 310 27.99 -13.57 18.94
C SER A 310 27.50 -12.29 18.25
N PHE A 311 26.42 -12.35 17.46
CA PHE A 311 25.82 -11.15 16.86
C PHE A 311 25.28 -10.21 17.94
N PHE A 312 24.47 -10.73 18.85
CA PHE A 312 23.91 -9.96 19.97
C PHE A 312 25.01 -9.37 20.85
N ARG A 313 26.08 -10.12 21.11
CA ARG A 313 27.26 -9.64 21.84
C ARG A 313 27.99 -8.55 21.07
N ALA A 314 28.23 -8.72 19.77
CA ALA A 314 28.85 -7.69 18.94
C ALA A 314 28.03 -6.40 18.95
N LEU A 315 26.70 -6.51 18.90
CA LEU A 315 25.80 -5.36 18.95
C LEU A 315 25.76 -4.69 20.34
N SER A 316 25.86 -5.45 21.44
CA SER A 316 26.01 -4.88 22.79
C SER A 316 27.36 -4.20 23.02
N LEU A 317 28.39 -4.58 22.27
CA LEU A 317 29.76 -4.04 22.38
C LEU A 317 30.05 -2.86 21.43
N ILE A 318 29.06 -2.36 20.70
CA ILE A 318 29.27 -1.21 19.81
C ILE A 318 29.71 0.03 20.61
N PRO A 319 30.57 0.90 20.06
CA PRO A 319 31.14 2.03 20.79
C PRO A 319 30.10 2.97 21.41
N CYS A 320 28.96 3.13 20.73
CA CYS A 320 27.90 4.01 21.18
C CYS A 320 27.09 3.48 22.38
N ASN A 321 27.21 2.19 22.71
CA ASN A 321 26.59 1.55 23.87
C ASN A 321 27.59 1.46 25.03
N THR A 322 27.92 2.60 25.64
CA THR A 322 28.96 2.73 26.67
C THR A 322 28.70 1.89 27.92
N GLU A 323 27.42 1.63 28.23
CA GLU A 323 27.00 0.81 29.38
C GLU A 323 26.87 -0.68 29.02
N HIS A 324 27.22 -1.08 27.79
CA HIS A 324 27.14 -2.44 27.27
C HIS A 324 25.78 -3.12 27.54
N LYS A 325 24.70 -2.34 27.45
CA LYS A 325 23.35 -2.83 27.68
C LYS A 325 23.00 -3.98 26.74
N GLU A 326 22.18 -4.89 27.24
CA GLU A 326 21.61 -5.93 26.40
C GLU A 326 20.75 -5.31 25.29
N VAL A 327 20.85 -5.91 24.10
CA VAL A 327 20.04 -5.54 22.94
C VAL A 327 18.57 -5.81 23.24
N LYS A 328 17.72 -4.78 23.12
CA LYS A 328 16.29 -4.89 23.36
C LYS A 328 15.60 -5.49 22.14
N VAL A 329 14.91 -6.61 22.33
CA VAL A 329 14.22 -7.32 21.24
C VAL A 329 12.71 -7.12 21.37
N ILE A 330 12.15 -6.34 20.46
CA ILE A 330 10.71 -6.07 20.40
C ILE A 330 10.06 -7.12 19.50
N ASN A 331 9.34 -8.06 20.13
CA ASN A 331 8.71 -9.18 19.44
C ASN A 331 7.26 -8.87 19.04
N LEU A 332 7.05 -8.46 17.80
CA LEU A 332 5.74 -8.08 17.30
C LEU A 332 4.78 -9.27 17.18
N MET A 333 5.26 -10.51 17.14
CA MET A 333 4.38 -11.69 17.15
C MET A 333 3.58 -11.84 18.45
N LYS A 334 3.98 -11.14 19.52
CA LYS A 334 3.27 -11.13 20.81
C LYS A 334 2.30 -9.95 20.96
N THR A 335 2.51 -8.89 20.19
CA THR A 335 1.83 -7.61 20.38
C THR A 335 0.90 -7.26 19.22
N CYS A 336 1.33 -7.55 17.99
CA CYS A 336 0.61 -7.24 16.76
C CYS A 336 -0.14 -8.49 16.26
N PRO A 337 -1.27 -8.30 15.54
CA PRO A 337 -2.02 -9.42 14.96
C PRO A 337 -1.26 -10.06 13.80
N SER A 338 -1.69 -11.25 13.40
CA SER A 338 -1.30 -11.84 12.12
C SER A 338 -1.88 -11.07 10.93
N THR A 339 -1.29 -11.23 9.75
CA THR A 339 -1.79 -10.63 8.51
C THR A 339 -3.22 -11.06 8.17
N LYS A 340 -3.60 -12.31 8.51
CA LYS A 340 -4.97 -12.83 8.33
C LYS A 340 -5.96 -12.10 9.24
N GLU A 341 -5.63 -11.91 10.50
CA GLU A 341 -6.47 -11.17 11.45
C GLU A 341 -6.59 -9.69 11.07
N LEU A 342 -5.50 -9.08 10.60
CA LEU A 342 -5.52 -7.71 10.09
C LEU A 342 -6.47 -7.59 8.88
N GLN A 343 -6.41 -8.54 7.94
CA GLN A 343 -7.31 -8.58 6.79
C GLN A 343 -8.78 -8.71 7.22
N GLN A 344 -9.09 -9.60 8.15
CA GLN A 344 -10.46 -9.76 8.67
C GLN A 344 -10.94 -8.50 9.38
N SER A 345 -10.08 -7.86 10.17
CA SER A 345 -10.37 -6.60 10.84
C SER A 345 -10.67 -5.47 9.84
N PHE A 346 -9.86 -5.36 8.79
CA PHE A 346 -10.08 -4.42 7.70
C PHE A 346 -11.41 -4.66 6.98
N LEU A 347 -11.76 -5.91 6.68
CA LEU A 347 -13.03 -6.24 6.03
C LEU A 347 -14.23 -5.88 6.91
N LYS A 348 -14.17 -6.16 8.21
CA LYS A 348 -15.22 -5.74 9.16
C LYS A 348 -15.39 -4.22 9.17
N LEU A 349 -14.29 -3.46 9.24
CA LEU A 349 -14.37 -2.00 9.19
C LEU A 349 -14.92 -1.50 7.85
N LYS A 350 -14.47 -2.11 6.75
CA LYS A 350 -14.94 -1.78 5.40
C LYS A 350 -16.46 -1.93 5.29
N ASP A 351 -17.01 -3.03 5.80
CA ASP A 351 -18.45 -3.29 5.73
C ASP A 351 -19.27 -2.26 6.52
N LEU A 352 -18.71 -1.70 7.61
CA LEU A 352 -19.33 -0.61 8.37
C LEU A 352 -19.29 0.73 7.62
N CYS A 353 -18.25 0.98 6.82
CA CYS A 353 -18.10 2.22 6.05
C CYS A 353 -18.85 2.20 4.71
N VAL A 354 -19.17 1.02 4.18
CA VAL A 354 -19.82 0.84 2.88
C VAL A 354 -21.33 0.66 3.09
N LEU A 355 -22.00 1.75 3.46
CA LEU A 355 -23.45 1.76 3.65
C LEU A 355 -24.15 2.10 2.33
N GLU A 356 -25.15 1.30 1.97
CA GLU A 356 -25.77 1.36 0.66
C GLU A 356 -27.10 2.11 0.65
N THR A 357 -27.83 2.08 1.76
CA THR A 357 -29.14 2.70 1.93
C THR A 357 -29.25 3.46 3.25
N SER A 358 -30.13 4.47 3.28
CA SER A 358 -30.46 5.20 4.51
C SER A 358 -30.99 4.30 5.61
N LYS A 359 -31.66 3.19 5.26
CA LYS A 359 -32.12 2.18 6.22
C LYS A 359 -30.95 1.45 6.89
N ASP A 360 -29.94 1.07 6.12
CA ASP A 360 -28.75 0.41 6.66
C ASP A 360 -27.99 1.33 7.61
N PHE A 361 -27.88 2.61 7.24
CA PHE A 361 -27.27 3.63 8.09
C PHE A 361 -28.02 3.78 9.42
N LEU A 362 -29.35 3.99 9.37
CA LEU A 362 -30.16 4.14 10.58
C LEU A 362 -30.16 2.88 11.46
N GLY A 363 -29.94 1.69 10.89
CA GLY A 363 -29.82 0.45 11.64
C GLY A 363 -28.49 0.31 12.40
N ILE A 364 -27.39 0.83 11.84
CA ILE A 364 -26.06 0.72 12.42
C ILE A 364 -25.76 1.85 13.39
N ASP A 365 -26.29 3.05 13.16
CA ASP A 365 -26.02 4.27 13.94
C ASP A 365 -26.07 4.06 15.48
N PRO A 366 -27.10 3.40 16.05
CA PRO A 366 -27.16 3.18 17.51
C PRO A 366 -26.06 2.27 18.07
N HIS A 367 -25.47 1.42 17.22
CA HIS A 367 -24.47 0.41 17.58
C HIS A 367 -23.11 0.70 16.93
N TRP A 368 -22.92 1.90 16.35
CA TRP A 368 -21.73 2.23 15.56
C TRP A 368 -20.44 2.02 16.33
N LEU A 369 -20.34 2.58 17.55
CA LEU A 369 -19.12 2.49 18.36
C LEU A 369 -18.78 1.04 18.74
N SER A 370 -19.79 0.25 19.13
CA SER A 370 -19.62 -1.18 19.44
C SER A 370 -19.20 -1.99 18.20
N SER A 371 -19.74 -1.65 17.04
CA SER A 371 -19.39 -2.29 15.75
C SER A 371 -17.95 -1.95 15.34
N VAL A 372 -17.53 -0.70 15.49
CA VAL A 372 -16.15 -0.28 15.25
C VAL A 372 -15.19 -0.96 16.22
N GLU A 373 -15.55 -1.08 17.50
CA GLU A 373 -14.74 -1.78 18.49
C GLU A 373 -14.57 -3.28 18.16
N THR A 374 -15.66 -3.96 17.79
CA THR A 374 -15.63 -5.38 17.39
C THR A 374 -14.87 -5.63 16.08
N SER A 375 -14.65 -4.61 15.25
CA SER A 375 -13.74 -4.69 14.11
C SER A 375 -12.28 -4.87 14.54
N ARG A 376 -11.90 -4.42 15.74
CA ARG A 376 -10.54 -4.34 16.29
C ARG A 376 -9.55 -3.47 15.52
N TRP A 377 -9.98 -2.77 14.47
CA TRP A 377 -9.08 -2.01 13.61
C TRP A 377 -8.31 -0.94 14.38
N LEU A 378 -9.03 -0.11 15.15
CA LEU A 378 -8.42 0.93 15.98
C LEU A 378 -7.50 0.35 17.08
N ASN A 379 -7.83 -0.84 17.60
CA ASN A 379 -6.95 -1.51 18.55
C ASN A 379 -5.63 -1.96 17.88
N TYR A 380 -5.65 -2.43 16.63
CA TYR A 380 -4.43 -2.79 15.90
C TYR A 380 -3.59 -1.57 15.52
N VAL A 381 -4.23 -0.44 15.17
CA VAL A 381 -3.54 0.86 15.02
C VAL A 381 -2.87 1.26 16.33
N ARG A 382 -3.59 1.20 17.45
CA ARG A 382 -3.06 1.51 18.79
C ARG A 382 -1.86 0.61 19.14
N LEU A 383 -1.96 -0.70 18.94
CA LEU A 383 -0.88 -1.65 19.24
C LEU A 383 0.38 -1.36 18.41
N SER A 384 0.22 -0.96 17.15
CA SER A 384 1.34 -0.57 16.28
C SER A 384 2.02 0.72 16.78
N LEU A 385 1.24 1.69 17.24
CA LEU A 385 1.76 2.93 17.83
C LEU A 385 2.47 2.68 19.17
N VAL A 386 1.89 1.83 20.05
CA VAL A 386 2.53 1.44 21.32
C VAL A 386 3.86 0.74 21.06
N ALA A 387 3.92 -0.21 20.13
CA ALA A 387 5.17 -0.88 19.78
C ALA A 387 6.21 0.10 19.20
N ALA A 388 5.79 1.11 18.44
CA ALA A 388 6.70 2.16 17.96
C ALA A 388 7.22 3.02 19.12
N MET A 389 6.37 3.36 20.10
CA MET A 389 6.80 4.07 21.30
C MET A 389 7.77 3.25 22.15
N ASP A 390 7.60 1.93 22.24
CA ASP A 390 8.55 1.05 22.91
C ASP A 390 9.94 1.11 22.24
N VAL A 391 9.99 1.14 20.91
CA VAL A 391 11.24 1.36 20.16
C VAL A 391 11.86 2.71 20.51
N VAL A 392 11.07 3.78 20.45
CA VAL A 392 11.50 5.16 20.73
C VAL A 392 12.07 5.28 22.15
N GLN A 393 11.36 4.75 23.14
CA GLN A 393 11.78 4.73 24.55
C GLN A 393 13.13 4.01 24.71
N SER A 394 13.29 2.87 24.03
CA SER A 394 14.51 2.07 24.08
C SER A 394 15.74 2.82 23.52
N ILE A 395 15.53 3.58 22.44
CA ILE A 395 16.60 4.32 21.77
C ILE A 395 16.94 5.61 22.52
N CYS A 396 15.93 6.42 22.85
CA CYS A 396 16.14 7.76 23.40
C CYS A 396 16.44 7.76 24.90
N CYS A 397 15.71 6.93 25.66
CA CYS A 397 15.74 6.95 27.11
C CYS A 397 16.66 5.86 27.64
N ASP A 398 16.44 4.61 27.21
CA ASP A 398 17.23 3.47 27.70
C ASP A 398 18.65 3.46 27.09
N ARG A 399 18.84 4.12 25.93
CA ARG A 399 20.06 4.10 25.11
C ARG A 399 20.54 2.69 24.74
N SER A 400 19.60 1.79 24.51
CA SER A 400 19.89 0.39 24.15
C SER A 400 19.65 0.13 22.67
N PRO A 401 20.52 -0.63 21.98
CA PRO A 401 20.26 -1.11 20.62
C PRO A 401 18.95 -1.89 20.54
N VAL A 402 18.17 -1.67 19.48
CA VAL A 402 16.85 -2.30 19.32
C VAL A 402 16.80 -3.18 18.08
N ILE A 403 16.24 -4.39 18.24
CA ILE A 403 15.85 -5.25 17.12
C ILE A 403 14.34 -5.45 17.15
N ILE A 404 13.66 -4.96 16.11
CA ILE A 404 12.25 -5.23 15.86
C ILE A 404 12.15 -6.56 15.11
N LYS A 405 11.36 -7.50 15.61
CA LYS A 405 11.18 -8.80 14.95
C LYS A 405 9.71 -9.16 14.76
N GLU A 406 9.45 -9.79 13.63
CA GLU A 406 8.17 -10.39 13.23
C GLU A 406 8.48 -11.74 12.57
N ASN A 407 7.48 -12.62 12.44
CA ASN A 407 7.66 -13.93 11.80
C ASN A 407 8.39 -13.86 10.45
N GLY A 408 7.79 -13.18 9.47
CA GLY A 408 8.36 -13.01 8.13
C GLY A 408 9.16 -11.71 7.92
N GLY A 409 9.18 -10.81 8.90
CA GLY A 409 9.97 -9.56 8.85
C GLY A 409 9.66 -8.64 7.65
N ARG A 410 8.42 -8.60 7.15
CA ARG A 410 8.01 -7.90 5.92
C ARG A 410 6.73 -7.08 6.04
N ASP A 411 6.07 -7.11 7.20
CA ASP A 411 4.79 -6.43 7.41
C ASP A 411 4.90 -5.50 8.61
N PHE A 412 4.57 -5.95 9.82
CA PHE A 412 4.52 -5.10 11.01
C PHE A 412 5.89 -4.54 11.43
N VAL A 413 7.00 -5.22 11.13
CA VAL A 413 8.34 -4.63 11.38
C VAL A 413 8.54 -3.34 10.58
N LEU A 414 7.97 -3.25 9.37
CA LEU A 414 8.08 -2.09 8.51
C LEU A 414 7.17 -0.97 9.00
N VAL A 415 5.96 -1.32 9.46
CA VAL A 415 5.04 -0.37 10.11
C VAL A 415 5.69 0.25 11.34
N VAL A 416 6.10 -0.58 12.30
CA VAL A 416 6.67 -0.11 13.58
C VAL A 416 7.99 0.61 13.36
N GLY A 417 8.87 0.09 12.51
CA GLY A 417 10.15 0.74 12.18
C GLY A 417 9.99 2.07 11.43
N SER A 418 8.96 2.22 10.58
CA SER A 418 8.65 3.48 9.90
C SER A 418 8.05 4.50 10.87
N LEU A 419 7.14 4.08 11.75
CA LEU A 419 6.54 4.95 12.77
C LEU A 419 7.60 5.46 13.77
N ALA A 420 8.48 4.58 14.24
CA ALA A 420 9.59 4.98 15.10
C ALA A 420 10.51 6.01 14.41
N GLN A 421 10.86 5.78 13.13
CA GLN A 421 11.62 6.75 12.33
C GLN A 421 10.90 8.10 12.17
N LEU A 422 9.59 8.12 11.94
CA LEU A 422 8.82 9.36 11.84
C LEU A 422 8.80 10.16 13.14
N ILE A 423 8.77 9.47 14.28
CA ILE A 423 8.82 10.09 15.61
C ILE A 423 10.21 10.66 15.88
N LEU A 424 11.26 9.88 15.60
CA LEU A 424 12.65 10.19 15.95
C LEU A 424 13.32 11.20 15.01
N ASP A 425 12.97 11.22 13.73
CA ASP A 425 13.69 11.96 12.70
C ASP A 425 12.75 12.87 11.90
N SER A 426 12.96 14.19 12.03
CA SER A 426 12.14 15.21 11.37
C SER A 426 12.27 15.19 9.84
N PHE A 427 13.37 14.66 9.29
CA PHE A 427 13.54 14.53 7.85
C PHE A 427 12.41 13.72 7.23
N TYR A 428 12.04 12.59 7.85
CA TYR A 428 10.98 11.72 7.34
C TYR A 428 9.57 12.30 7.41
N ARG A 429 9.38 13.43 8.11
CA ARG A 429 8.10 14.18 8.13
C ARG A 429 7.98 15.18 6.98
N THR A 430 9.03 15.38 6.19
CA THR A 430 8.96 16.13 4.93
C THR A 430 8.43 15.24 3.80
N ILE A 431 7.88 15.81 2.73
CA ILE A 431 7.40 15.02 1.57
C ILE A 431 8.53 14.13 1.01
N ARG A 432 9.72 14.71 0.79
CA ARG A 432 10.88 13.99 0.26
C ARG A 432 11.37 12.92 1.23
N GLY A 433 11.43 13.21 2.52
CA GLY A 433 11.86 12.24 3.52
C GLY A 433 10.85 11.09 3.66
N PHE A 434 9.54 11.38 3.65
CA PHE A 434 8.53 10.33 3.70
C PHE A 434 8.62 9.40 2.48
N GLN A 435 8.80 9.95 1.27
CA GLN A 435 9.05 9.17 0.06
C GLN A 435 10.32 8.32 0.17
N THR A 436 11.40 8.88 0.72
CA THR A 436 12.66 8.18 1.00
C THR A 436 12.46 7.04 1.99
N LEU A 437 11.66 7.25 3.04
CA LEU A 437 11.31 6.23 4.03
C LEU A 437 10.52 5.07 3.40
N ILE A 438 9.52 5.37 2.57
CA ILE A 438 8.76 4.34 1.83
C ILE A 438 9.69 3.54 0.91
N GLN A 439 10.57 4.21 0.17
CA GLN A 439 11.52 3.53 -0.71
C GLN A 439 12.48 2.62 0.08
N LYS A 440 13.02 3.10 1.21
CA LYS A 440 13.97 2.35 2.05
C LYS A 440 13.30 1.20 2.82
N MET A 441 12.26 1.50 3.59
CA MET A 441 11.65 0.54 4.50
C MET A 441 10.66 -0.39 3.81
N TRP A 442 9.90 0.08 2.82
CA TRP A 442 8.82 -0.72 2.24
C TRP A 442 9.22 -1.39 0.93
N VAL A 443 9.76 -0.61 -0.01
CA VAL A 443 10.16 -1.14 -1.32
C VAL A 443 11.39 -2.04 -1.18
N LEU A 444 12.48 -1.54 -0.59
CA LEU A 444 13.70 -2.35 -0.37
C LEU A 444 13.60 -3.30 0.82
N GLY A 445 12.76 -2.99 1.81
CA GLY A 445 12.40 -3.93 2.85
C GLY A 445 11.61 -5.13 2.33
N GLY A 446 11.18 -5.13 1.07
CA GLY A 446 10.58 -6.29 0.42
C GLY A 446 9.15 -6.57 0.89
N HIS A 447 8.41 -5.53 1.25
CA HIS A 447 6.97 -5.65 1.45
C HIS A 447 6.31 -6.15 0.16
N GLN A 448 5.45 -7.16 0.28
CA GLN A 448 4.73 -7.71 -0.87
C GLN A 448 3.52 -6.83 -1.18
N PHE A 449 3.76 -5.67 -1.80
CA PHE A 449 2.68 -4.85 -2.33
C PHE A 449 1.82 -5.73 -3.26
N PRO A 450 0.51 -5.84 -3.03
CA PRO A 450 -0.33 -6.80 -3.71
C PRO A 450 -0.29 -6.55 -5.22
N PHE A 451 0.26 -7.53 -5.93
CA PHE A 451 0.10 -7.67 -7.36
C PHE A 451 -1.27 -8.33 -7.58
N ALA A 452 -2.15 -7.69 -8.35
CA ALA A 452 -3.42 -8.32 -8.71
C ALA A 452 -3.12 -9.54 -9.59
N LEU A 453 -3.38 -10.74 -9.08
CA LEU A 453 -3.59 -11.96 -9.87
C LEU A 453 -5.06 -12.32 -9.77
#